data_AF-A0A832CPZ6-F1
#
_entry.id   AF-A0A832CPZ6-F1
#
_cell.length_a   1.000
_cell.length_b   1.000
_cell.length_c   1.000
_cell.angle_alpha   90.00
_cell.angle_beta   90.00
_cell.angle_gamma   90.00
#
_symmetry.space_group_name_H-M   'P 1'
#
loop_
_entity.id
_entity.type
_entity.pdbx_description
1 polymer ?
#
loop_
_entity_poly.entity_id
_entity_poly.type
_entity_poly.pdbx_seq_one_letter_code
_entity_poly.pdbx_strand_id
1 'polypeptide(L)'
;MSSNNFYIDLVFSGFGGQGILIAGNLLCYSALLEGREVTFFPSYGVEMRGGAANCYIVIADRQIGSPIPSHPQIGMIMSLPALKRFENVIKTGGNLIINSDIVSPDEIERDDVKKVFIN
;
A
#
# COMPACT_ATOMS: atom_id res chain seq x y z
N MET A 1 26.24 -11.89 -14.21
CA MET A 1 24.79 -12.17 -14.10
C MET A 1 24.20 -11.05 -13.28
N SER A 2 23.39 -10.17 -13.87
CA SER A 2 22.73 -9.09 -13.11
C SER A 2 21.77 -9.74 -12.13
N SER A 3 22.17 -9.84 -10.86
CA SER A 3 21.31 -10.28 -9.77
C SER A 3 20.14 -9.30 -9.70
N ASN A 4 19.00 -9.70 -10.24
CA ASN A 4 17.80 -8.87 -10.23
C ASN A 4 17.32 -8.83 -8.78
N ASN A 5 17.73 -7.80 -8.05
CA ASN A 5 17.42 -7.66 -6.62
C ASN A 5 15.95 -7.28 -6.48
N PHE A 6 15.12 -8.19 -5.98
CA PHE A 6 13.72 -7.91 -5.73
C PHE A 6 13.60 -6.89 -4.60
N TYR A 7 12.84 -5.84 -4.85
CA TYR A 7 12.44 -4.85 -3.87
C TYR A 7 11.10 -4.28 -4.30
N ILE A 8 10.13 -4.30 -3.39
CA ILE A 8 8.83 -3.70 -3.60
C ILE A 8 8.37 -3.09 -2.28
N ASP A 9 7.89 -1.86 -2.36
CA ASP A 9 7.28 -1.17 -1.23
C ASP A 9 5.87 -0.68 -1.59
N LEU A 10 5.02 -0.68 -0.57
CA LEU A 10 3.60 -0.46 -0.73
C LEU A 10 2.96 0.10 0.53
N VAL A 11 1.89 0.86 0.33
CA VAL A 11 1.02 1.36 1.38
C VAL A 11 -0.41 0.94 1.10
N PHE A 12 -1.03 0.25 2.04
CA PHE A 12 -2.46 -0.04 1.99
C PHE A 12 -3.18 0.90 2.94
N SER A 13 -4.30 1.46 2.52
CA SER A 13 -5.09 2.37 3.37
C SER A 13 -6.57 2.34 3.05
N GLY A 14 -7.37 2.39 4.11
CA GLY A 14 -8.82 2.43 4.06
C GLY A 14 -9.41 2.64 5.45
N PHE A 15 -10.63 2.15 5.65
CA PHE A 15 -11.31 2.13 6.93
C PHE A 15 -11.16 0.78 7.64
N GLY A 16 -11.14 0.82 8.97
CA GLY A 16 -11.20 -0.37 9.82
C GLY A 16 -12.45 -1.20 9.52
N GLY A 17 -12.25 -2.48 9.20
CA GLY A 17 -13.30 -3.41 8.77
C GLY A 17 -13.22 -3.83 7.30
N GLN A 18 -12.48 -3.10 6.46
CA GLN A 18 -12.28 -3.45 5.03
C GLN A 18 -11.21 -4.52 4.79
N GLY A 19 -10.61 -5.07 5.85
CA GLY A 19 -9.56 -6.09 5.72
C GLY A 19 -8.17 -5.56 5.34
N ILE A 20 -7.92 -4.25 5.39
CA ILE A 20 -6.64 -3.60 5.01
C ILE A 20 -5.42 -4.29 5.66
N LEU A 21 -5.44 -4.42 6.99
CA LEU A 21 -4.32 -5.03 7.74
C LEU A 21 -4.22 -6.55 7.49
N ILE A 22 -5.35 -7.22 7.24
CA ILE A 22 -5.38 -8.65 6.96
C ILE A 22 -4.75 -8.93 5.59
N ALA A 23 -5.14 -8.17 4.55
CA ALA A 23 -4.56 -8.26 3.22
C ALA A 23 -3.05 -8.00 3.26
N GLY A 24 -2.62 -6.98 4.02
CA GLY A 24 -1.22 -6.69 4.22
C GLY A 24 -0.45 -7.81 4.90
N ASN A 25 -0.98 -8.36 6.00
CA ASN A 25 -0.37 -9.50 6.69
C ASN A 25 -0.30 -10.74 5.78
N LEU A 26 -1.35 -11.04 5.02
CA LEU A 26 -1.38 -12.18 4.11
C LEU A 26 -0.26 -12.08 3.07
N LEU A 27 -0.09 -10.90 2.46
CA LEU A 27 1.00 -10.62 1.53
C LEU A 27 2.38 -10.82 2.19
N CYS A 28 2.57 -10.31 3.41
CA CYS A 28 3.81 -10.52 4.16
C CYS A 28 4.08 -12.00 4.42
N TYR A 29 3.08 -12.78 4.83
CA TYR A 29 3.23 -14.22 5.03
C TYR A 29 3.60 -14.95 3.75
N SER A 30 2.98 -14.62 2.61
CA SER A 30 3.35 -15.18 1.31
C SER A 30 4.81 -14.88 0.96
N ALA A 31 5.26 -13.65 1.17
CA ALA A 31 6.64 -13.26 0.91
C ALA A 31 7.66 -13.96 1.83
N LEU A 32 7.32 -14.15 3.12
CA LEU A 32 8.14 -14.93 4.06
C LEU A 32 8.25 -16.40 3.63
N LEU A 33 7.16 -17.00 3.11
CA LEU A 33 7.18 -18.37 2.58
C LEU A 33 8.05 -18.51 1.32
N GLU A 34 8.21 -17.44 0.55
CA GLU A 34 9.15 -17.36 -0.57
C GLU A 34 10.61 -17.11 -0.13
N GLY A 35 10.88 -16.98 1.17
CA GLY A 35 12.22 -16.73 1.70
C GLY A 35 12.69 -15.28 1.53
N ARG A 36 11.77 -14.32 1.42
CA ARG A 36 12.08 -12.89 1.32
C ARG A 36 12.10 -12.21 2.69
N GLU A 37 12.83 -11.11 2.78
CA GLU A 37 12.79 -10.20 3.93
C GLU A 37 11.56 -9.31 3.83
N VAL A 38 10.88 -9.09 4.97
CA VAL A 38 9.64 -8.32 5.01
C VAL A 38 9.60 -7.40 6.22
N THR A 39 9.06 -6.18 6.03
CA THR A 39 8.62 -5.34 7.14
C THR A 39 7.14 -5.03 7.00
N PHE A 40 6.44 -4.98 8.13
CA PHE A 40 5.02 -4.67 8.22
C PHE A 40 4.83 -3.61 9.31
N PHE A 41 4.41 -2.41 8.91
CA PHE A 41 4.20 -1.28 9.83
C PHE A 41 2.73 -0.83 9.79
N PRO A 42 1.88 -1.37 10.68
CA PRO A 42 0.48 -0.97 10.76
C PRO A 42 0.33 0.35 11.52
N SER A 43 -0.67 1.13 11.11
CA SER A 43 -1.11 2.35 11.78
C SER A 43 -2.62 2.41 11.72
N TYR A 44 -3.25 2.54 12.88
CA TYR A 44 -4.70 2.62 13.01
C TYR A 44 -5.05 3.53 14.19
N GLY A 45 -6.16 4.24 14.06
CA GLY A 45 -6.68 5.08 15.14
C GLY A 45 -7.21 4.25 16.31
N VAL A 46 -7.47 4.92 17.44
CA VAL A 46 -8.18 4.35 18.61
C VAL A 46 -9.61 3.91 18.29
N GLU A 47 -10.12 4.32 17.13
CA GLU A 47 -11.44 3.99 16.59
C GLU A 47 -11.47 2.52 16.13
N MET A 48 -12.08 1.66 16.93
CA MET A 48 -12.14 0.20 16.69
C MET A 48 -12.90 -0.20 15.41
N ARG A 49 -13.70 0.69 14.80
CA ARG A 49 -14.45 0.47 13.56
C ARG A 49 -14.64 1.79 12.81
N GLY A 50 -14.50 1.77 11.48
CA GLY A 50 -14.71 2.95 10.64
C GLY A 50 -13.58 3.98 10.66
N GLY A 51 -12.64 3.88 11.62
CA GLY A 51 -11.47 4.74 11.65
C GLY A 51 -10.45 4.42 10.57
N ALA A 52 -9.56 5.36 10.30
CA ALA A 52 -8.51 5.18 9.32
C ALA A 52 -7.56 4.04 9.75
N ALA A 53 -7.35 3.09 8.85
CA ALA A 53 -6.37 2.02 8.99
C ALA A 53 -5.44 2.04 7.77
N ASN A 54 -4.14 2.03 8.01
CA ASN A 54 -3.13 1.93 6.98
C ASN A 54 -1.98 1.01 7.41
N CYS A 55 -1.28 0.43 6.46
CA CYS A 55 -0.06 -0.29 6.72
C CYS A 55 0.96 -0.06 5.61
N TYR A 56 2.21 0.16 6.00
CA TYR A 56 3.35 0.12 5.09
C TYR A 56 3.92 -1.29 5.08
N ILE A 57 4.29 -1.74 3.89
CA ILE A 57 4.86 -3.06 3.66
C ILE A 57 6.05 -2.87 2.73
N VAL A 58 7.17 -3.50 3.09
CA VAL A 58 8.36 -3.57 2.24
C VAL A 58 8.78 -5.02 2.16
N ILE A 59 9.01 -5.52 0.95
CA ILE A 59 9.46 -6.88 0.67
C ILE A 59 10.73 -6.78 -0.18
N ALA A 60 11.77 -7.51 0.21
CA ALA A 60 13.05 -7.47 -0.49
C ALA A 60 13.81 -8.80 -0.39
N ASP A 61 14.77 -9.02 -1.29
CA ASP A 61 15.71 -10.16 -1.19
C ASP A 61 16.85 -9.91 -0.18
N ARG A 62 16.94 -8.69 0.37
CA ARG A 62 18.00 -8.26 1.28
C ARG A 62 17.40 -7.51 2.47
N GLN A 63 18.21 -7.36 3.51
CA GLN A 63 17.84 -6.64 4.72
C GLN A 63 17.23 -5.27 4.42
N ILE A 64 16.09 -5.00 5.06
CA ILE A 64 15.32 -3.77 4.89
C ILE A 64 15.81 -2.72 5.88
N GLY A 65 16.23 -1.56 5.39
CA GLY A 65 16.77 -0.47 6.21
C GLY A 65 15.71 0.42 6.88
N SER A 66 14.50 0.52 6.31
CA SER A 66 13.38 1.27 6.87
C SER A 66 12.05 0.59 6.55
N PRO A 67 11.12 0.49 7.51
CA PRO A 67 9.78 -0.05 7.28
C PRO A 67 8.81 0.97 6.68
N ILE A 68 9.19 2.25 6.61
CA ILE A 68 8.35 3.35 6.10
C ILE A 68 9.06 3.98 4.90
N PRO A 69 8.62 3.69 3.66
CA PRO A 69 9.14 4.31 2.46
C PRO A 69 8.60 5.74 2.32
N SER A 70 9.46 6.69 1.93
CA SER A 70 9.04 8.07 1.68
C SER A 70 8.12 8.19 0.46
N HIS A 71 8.37 7.38 -0.57
CA HIS A 71 7.58 7.35 -1.80
C HIS A 71 7.28 5.91 -2.23
N PRO A 72 6.24 5.28 -1.67
CA PRO A 72 5.88 3.90 -2.00
C PRO A 72 5.59 3.74 -3.50
N GLN A 73 5.99 2.60 -4.07
CA GLN A 73 5.76 2.24 -5.46
C GLN A 73 4.31 1.88 -5.73
N ILE A 74 3.58 1.42 -4.70
CA ILE A 74 2.17 1.02 -4.82
C ILE A 74 1.35 1.60 -3.67
N GLY A 75 0.21 2.21 -4.00
CA GLY A 75 -0.82 2.60 -3.05
C GLY A 75 -2.11 1.82 -3.28
N MET A 76 -2.59 1.06 -2.30
CA MET A 76 -3.94 0.48 -2.31
C MET A 76 -4.88 1.38 -1.51
N ILE A 77 -5.82 1.99 -2.22
CA ILE A 77 -6.70 3.05 -1.76
C ILE A 77 -8.15 2.53 -1.71
N MET A 78 -8.64 2.33 -0.49
CA MET A 78 -9.97 1.77 -0.24
C MET A 78 -10.97 2.79 0.31
N SER A 79 -10.61 4.08 0.34
CA SER A 79 -11.48 5.17 0.75
C SER A 79 -10.99 6.53 0.22
N LEU A 80 -11.90 7.51 0.14
CA LEU A 80 -11.54 8.87 -0.27
C LEU A 80 -10.54 9.56 0.68
N PRO A 81 -10.64 9.45 2.02
CA PRO A 81 -9.60 9.95 2.92
C PRO A 81 -8.24 9.31 2.70
N ALA A 82 -8.20 8.02 2.34
CA ALA A 82 -6.95 7.35 1.97
C ALA A 82 -6.35 7.95 0.69
N LEU A 83 -7.17 8.23 -0.33
CA LEU A 83 -6.71 8.88 -1.56
C LEU A 83 -6.05 10.23 -1.24
N LYS A 84 -6.77 11.11 -0.55
CA LYS A 84 -6.29 12.47 -0.18
C LYS A 84 -4.99 12.44 0.62
N ARG A 85 -4.80 11.40 1.43
CA ARG A 85 -3.59 11.23 2.25
C ARG A 85 -2.41 10.69 1.46
N PHE A 86 -2.64 9.76 0.54
CA PHE A 86 -1.57 8.96 -0.04
C PHE A 86 -1.27 9.24 -1.52
N GLU A 87 -2.18 9.84 -2.27
CA GLU A 87 -1.98 10.12 -3.70
C GLU A 87 -0.67 10.85 -3.99
N ASN A 88 -0.38 11.92 -3.24
CA ASN A 88 0.82 12.74 -3.44
C ASN A 88 2.12 12.10 -2.91
N VAL A 89 2.04 11.02 -2.13
CA VAL A 89 3.25 10.34 -1.66
C VAL A 89 3.66 9.18 -2.56
N ILE A 90 2.74 8.62 -3.36
CA ILE A 90 3.08 7.54 -4.29
C ILE A 90 4.15 7.99 -5.29
N LYS A 91 5.13 7.12 -5.54
CA LYS A 91 6.22 7.38 -6.49
C LYS A 91 5.65 7.69 -7.88
N THR A 92 6.23 8.66 -8.58
CA THR A 92 5.96 8.88 -10.01
C THR A 92 6.21 7.59 -10.81
N GLY A 93 5.25 7.24 -11.67
CA GLY A 93 5.20 5.98 -12.42
C GLY A 93 4.79 4.76 -11.59
N GLY A 94 4.50 4.94 -10.30
CA GLY A 94 3.98 3.91 -9.39
C GLY A 94 2.53 3.53 -9.70
N ASN A 95 2.01 2.53 -8.99
CA ASN A 95 0.65 2.05 -9.17
C ASN A 95 -0.27 2.56 -8.06
N LEU A 96 -1.42 3.08 -8.43
CA LEU A 96 -2.49 3.47 -7.54
C LEU A 96 -3.67 2.52 -7.77
N ILE A 97 -3.85 1.56 -6.87
CA ILE A 97 -4.95 0.59 -6.88
C ILE A 97 -6.11 1.19 -6.10
N ILE A 98 -7.28 1.29 -6.70
CA ILE A 98 -8.38 2.12 -6.17
C ILE A 98 -9.68 1.35 -6.23
N ASN A 99 -10.40 1.32 -5.10
CA ASN A 99 -11.78 0.83 -5.10
C ASN A 99 -12.70 1.87 -5.77
N SER A 100 -13.15 1.59 -7.00
CA SER A 100 -13.98 2.49 -7.81
C SER A 100 -15.44 2.58 -7.34
N ASP A 101 -15.92 1.61 -6.56
CA ASP A 101 -17.26 1.69 -5.94
C ASP A 101 -17.31 2.72 -4.80
N ILE A 102 -16.14 3.07 -4.23
CA ILE A 102 -16.01 4.00 -3.10
C ILE A 102 -15.37 5.33 -3.51
N VAL A 103 -14.44 5.32 -4.46
CA VAL A 103 -13.66 6.49 -4.89
C VAL A 103 -13.85 6.68 -6.39
N SER A 104 -14.45 7.81 -6.77
CA SER A 104 -14.63 8.15 -8.18
C SER A 104 -13.28 8.36 -8.88
N PRO A 105 -13.10 7.89 -10.13
CA PRO A 105 -11.92 8.18 -10.92
C PRO A 105 -11.61 9.69 -11.07
N ASP A 106 -12.64 10.53 -11.03
CA ASP A 106 -12.51 12.00 -11.16
C ASP A 106 -11.87 12.66 -9.94
N GLU A 107 -11.76 11.96 -8.81
CA GLU A 107 -11.08 12.46 -7.60
C GLU A 107 -9.56 12.35 -7.68
N ILE A 108 -9.02 11.65 -8.70
CA ILE A 108 -7.58 11.41 -8.85
C ILE A 108 -6.99 12.49 -9.74
N GLU A 109 -6.20 13.38 -9.13
CA GLU A 109 -5.61 14.55 -9.79
C GLU A 109 -4.32 14.20 -10.56
N ARG A 110 -3.62 13.13 -10.18
CA ARG A 110 -2.32 12.76 -10.77
C ARG A 110 -2.45 11.93 -12.04
N ASP A 111 -1.75 12.34 -13.10
CA ASP A 111 -1.64 11.59 -14.37
C ASP A 111 -0.30 10.87 -14.54
N ASP A 112 0.66 11.12 -13.64
CA ASP A 112 1.99 10.51 -13.66
C ASP A 112 2.05 9.16 -12.93
N VAL A 113 0.90 8.65 -12.45
CA VAL A 113 0.75 7.34 -11.80
C VAL A 113 -0.14 6.41 -12.61
N LYS A 114 0.10 5.10 -12.50
CA LYS A 114 -0.71 4.08 -13.15
C LYS A 114 -1.94 3.77 -12.30
N LYS A 115 -3.12 4.14 -12.77
CA LYS A 115 -4.41 3.94 -12.10
C LYS A 115 -4.92 2.50 -12.38
N VAL A 116 -5.23 1.74 -11.34
CA VAL A 116 -5.80 0.38 -11.43
C VAL A 116 -7.09 0.36 -10.60
N PHE A 117 -8.22 0.15 -11.24
CA PHE A 117 -9.53 0.17 -10.58
C PHE A 117 -9.99 -1.24 -10.21
N ILE A 118 -10.53 -1.40 -9.00
CA ILE A 118 -11.13 -2.64 -8.48
C ILE A 118 -12.55 -2.32 -7.97
N ASN A 119 -13.49 -3.26 -8.15
CA ASN A 119 -14.85 -3.16 -7.64
C ASN A 119 -15.02 -4.14 -6.47
#